data_AF-A0A9P1MR80-F1
#
_entry.id   AF-A0A9P1MR80-F1
#
_cell.length_a   1.000
_cell.length_b   1.000
_cell.length_c   1.000
_cell.angle_alpha   90.00
_cell.angle_beta   90.00
_cell.angle_gamma   90.00
#
_symmetry.space_group_name_H-M   'P 1'
#
loop_
_entity.id
_entity.type
_entity.pdbx_description
1 polymer ?
#
loop_
_entity_poly.entity_id
_entity_poly.type
_entity_poly.pdbx_seq_one_letter_code
_entity_poly.pdbx_strand_id
1 'polypeptide(L)'
;MIIFLSTPTFRSRYVLLIQLCSADLINSAAIILTGLNRIDLYSTAYNTQAIPIRTSFQCSQQLWLILKLIGDLLIPISTFWMGFERFTAINFPLFYRFHVDGKAVKFCIIPGLSALFVICSILAGIFISHKNDHLTDFYCGRKAAFGDGYGAFIYISTISFNCLATLLNAASYIKAIHMSKTHSRMQKQVAIIRYYLCISTLSTLLVSLPNSIALFQLFIKHVSDSISKPAYWMQTINSGIHFFVYLALNKDFRGRTKRIFSHRESEDNLKEKRLSCKDDCTEPAN
;
A
#
# COMPACT_ATOMS: atom_id res chain seq x y z
N MET A 1 -5.73 -4.85 8.51
CA MET A 1 -7.06 -4.95 7.88
C MET A 1 -8.15 -5.45 8.84
N ILE A 2 -7.98 -6.61 9.50
CA ILE A 2 -9.00 -7.22 10.40
C ILE A 2 -9.52 -6.22 11.46
N ILE A 3 -8.63 -5.53 12.17
CA ILE A 3 -8.99 -4.57 13.23
C ILE A 3 -9.88 -3.42 12.70
N PHE A 4 -9.65 -2.96 11.47
CA PHE A 4 -10.46 -1.90 10.85
C PHE A 4 -11.82 -2.42 10.36
N LEU A 5 -11.90 -3.68 9.93
CA LEU A 5 -13.14 -4.29 9.47
C LEU A 5 -14.04 -4.76 10.62
N SER A 6 -13.50 -5.09 11.79
CA SER A 6 -14.28 -5.59 12.93
C SER A 6 -15.25 -4.57 13.55
N THR A 7 -15.14 -3.26 13.26
CA THR A 7 -16.03 -2.24 13.85
C THR A 7 -16.68 -1.36 12.78
N PRO A 8 -18.04 -1.29 12.69
CA PRO A 8 -18.74 -0.53 11.65
C PRO A 8 -18.47 0.99 11.72
N THR A 9 -18.29 1.56 12.92
CA THR A 9 -17.94 2.98 13.10
C THR A 9 -16.54 3.35 12.59
N PHE A 10 -15.60 2.41 12.54
CA PHE A 10 -14.25 2.63 12.00
C PHE A 10 -14.22 2.55 10.47
N ARG A 11 -15.06 1.70 9.86
CA ARG A 11 -15.20 1.62 8.39
C ARG A 11 -15.58 2.98 7.79
N SER A 12 -16.44 3.70 8.49
CA SER A 12 -16.87 5.04 8.09
C SER A 12 -15.71 6.06 8.13
N ARG A 13 -14.93 6.03 9.21
CA ARG A 13 -13.98 7.11 9.49
C ARG A 13 -12.63 6.96 8.77
N TYR A 14 -12.22 5.73 8.47
CA TYR A 14 -10.86 5.38 8.05
C TYR A 14 -10.78 4.71 6.66
N VAL A 15 -11.71 5.04 5.75
CA VAL A 15 -11.78 4.47 4.39
C VAL A 15 -10.45 4.51 3.65
N LEU A 16 -9.77 5.66 3.64
CA LEU A 16 -8.51 5.84 2.92
C LEU A 16 -7.39 4.96 3.47
N LEU A 17 -7.43 4.64 4.77
CA LEU A 17 -6.49 3.72 5.38
C LEU A 17 -6.81 2.27 5.06
N ILE A 18 -8.08 1.93 4.99
CA ILE A 18 -8.52 0.61 4.54
C ILE A 18 -8.08 0.41 3.09
N GLN A 19 -8.27 1.42 2.23
CA GLN A 19 -7.79 1.42 0.85
C GLN A 19 -6.27 1.26 0.76
N LEU A 20 -5.50 2.01 1.55
CA LEU A 20 -4.05 1.89 1.62
C LEU A 20 -3.60 0.48 2.05
N CYS A 21 -4.19 -0.06 3.13
CA CYS A 21 -3.91 -1.43 3.56
C CYS A 21 -4.29 -2.46 2.50
N SER A 22 -5.32 -2.20 1.70
CA SER A 22 -5.73 -3.10 0.61
C SER A 22 -4.71 -3.05 -0.53
N ALA A 23 -4.20 -1.86 -0.85
CA ALA A 23 -3.11 -1.66 -1.80
C ALA A 23 -1.82 -2.37 -1.37
N ASP A 24 -1.45 -2.25 -0.10
CA ASP A 24 -0.28 -2.92 0.48
C ASP A 24 -0.40 -4.45 0.42
N LEU A 25 -1.60 -5.00 0.68
CA LEU A 25 -1.87 -6.43 0.56
C LEU A 25 -1.74 -6.91 -0.89
N ILE A 26 -2.32 -6.17 -1.85
CA ILE A 26 -2.21 -6.47 -3.28
C ILE A 26 -0.73 -6.46 -3.71
N ASN A 27 0.01 -5.44 -3.29
CA ASN A 27 1.43 -5.32 -3.61
C ASN A 27 2.26 -6.47 -2.99
N SER A 28 1.99 -6.82 -1.74
CA SER A 28 2.69 -7.91 -1.05
C SER A 28 2.39 -9.27 -1.73
N ALA A 29 1.14 -9.52 -2.12
CA ALA A 29 0.77 -10.71 -2.89
C ALA A 29 1.47 -10.75 -4.26
N ALA A 30 1.57 -9.60 -4.94
CA ALA A 30 2.28 -9.50 -6.22
C ALA A 30 3.77 -9.85 -6.09
N ILE A 31 4.43 -9.42 -5.01
CA ILE A 31 5.83 -9.76 -4.73
C ILE A 31 6.00 -11.28 -4.53
N ILE A 32 5.13 -11.91 -3.74
CA ILE A 32 5.15 -13.35 -3.51
C ILE A 32 5.00 -14.10 -4.85
N LEU A 33 4.00 -13.72 -5.67
CA LEU A 33 3.78 -14.31 -6.98
C LEU A 33 4.96 -14.09 -7.94
N THR A 34 5.59 -12.91 -7.88
CA THR A 34 6.81 -12.63 -8.65
C THR A 34 7.95 -13.57 -8.25
N GLY A 35 8.10 -13.82 -6.94
CA GLY A 35 9.09 -14.76 -6.40
C GLY A 35 8.84 -16.19 -6.86
N LEU A 36 7.59 -16.67 -6.74
CA LEU A 36 7.20 -18.01 -7.20
C LEU A 36 7.42 -18.19 -8.70
N ASN A 37 7.00 -17.21 -9.51
CA ASN A 37 7.21 -17.25 -10.95
C ASN A 37 8.70 -17.28 -11.31
N ARG A 38 9.56 -16.55 -10.58
CA ARG A 38 11.02 -16.64 -10.79
C ARG A 38 11.56 -18.03 -10.48
N ILE A 39 11.13 -18.66 -9.39
CA ILE A 39 11.59 -20.00 -9.00
C ILE A 39 11.22 -21.02 -10.09
N ASP A 40 9.97 -21.00 -10.55
CA ASP A 40 9.49 -21.89 -11.62
C ASP A 40 10.27 -21.70 -12.92
N LEU A 41 10.51 -20.43 -13.26
CA LEU A 41 11.23 -20.04 -14.45
C LEU A 41 12.71 -20.50 -14.43
N TYR A 42 13.40 -20.37 -13.30
CA TYR A 42 14.77 -20.89 -13.11
C TYR A 42 14.81 -22.42 -13.10
N SER A 43 13.81 -23.08 -12.50
CA SER A 43 13.71 -24.54 -12.49
C SER A 43 13.50 -25.09 -13.91
N THR A 44 12.62 -24.46 -14.69
CA THR A 44 12.38 -24.81 -16.08
C THR A 44 13.65 -24.62 -16.92
N ALA A 45 14.33 -23.48 -16.81
CA ALA A 45 15.56 -23.23 -17.55
C ALA A 45 16.69 -24.21 -17.18
N TYR A 46 16.77 -24.63 -15.92
CA TYR A 46 17.71 -25.67 -15.47
C TYR A 46 17.39 -27.03 -16.10
N ASN A 47 16.10 -27.39 -16.17
CA ASN A 47 15.66 -28.69 -16.69
C ASN A 47 15.71 -28.78 -18.22
N THR A 48 15.37 -27.72 -18.95
CA THR A 48 15.27 -27.73 -20.42
C THR A 48 16.52 -27.22 -21.13
N GLN A 49 17.48 -26.66 -20.38
CA GLN A 49 18.66 -25.92 -20.89
C GLN A 49 18.30 -24.81 -21.91
N ALA A 50 17.03 -24.42 -21.99
CA ALA A 50 16.53 -23.46 -22.95
C ALA A 50 15.71 -22.39 -22.24
N ILE A 51 15.99 -21.14 -22.59
CA ILE A 51 15.32 -19.97 -22.02
C ILE A 51 14.11 -19.65 -22.93
N PRO A 52 12.86 -19.80 -22.47
CA PRO A 52 11.69 -19.49 -23.29
C PRO A 52 11.64 -18.00 -23.64
N ILE A 53 11.63 -17.70 -24.94
CA ILE A 53 11.43 -16.35 -25.47
C ILE A 53 9.93 -16.04 -25.37
N ARG A 54 9.58 -14.85 -24.87
CA ARG A 54 8.18 -14.38 -24.74
C ARG A 54 7.99 -13.07 -25.46
N THR A 55 6.76 -12.79 -25.90
CA THR A 55 6.42 -11.47 -26.46
C THR A 55 6.03 -10.49 -25.34
N SER A 56 6.17 -9.19 -25.60
CA SER A 56 5.79 -8.15 -24.64
C SER A 56 4.31 -8.23 -24.26
N PHE A 57 3.44 -8.59 -25.21
CA PHE A 57 2.02 -8.81 -24.94
C PHE A 57 1.77 -10.00 -24.00
N GLN A 58 2.46 -11.12 -24.18
CA GLN A 58 2.35 -12.27 -23.27
C GLN A 58 2.88 -11.95 -21.87
N CYS A 59 3.90 -11.11 -21.75
CA CYS A 59 4.38 -10.61 -20.47
C CYS A 59 3.37 -9.68 -19.80
N SER A 60 2.66 -8.83 -20.55
CA SER A 60 1.72 -7.85 -19.96
C SER A 60 0.46 -8.47 -19.37
N GLN A 61 0.05 -9.65 -19.85
CA GLN A 61 -1.09 -10.41 -19.34
C GLN A 61 -0.79 -11.20 -18.05
N GLN A 62 0.46 -11.20 -17.58
CA GLN A 62 0.84 -11.93 -16.37
C GLN A 62 0.16 -11.33 -15.13
N LEU A 63 -0.56 -12.17 -14.39
CA LEU A 63 -1.33 -11.75 -13.22
C LEU A 63 -0.47 -11.03 -12.18
N TRP A 64 0.74 -11.52 -11.92
CA TRP A 64 1.64 -10.93 -10.94
C TRP A 64 2.08 -9.51 -11.35
N LEU A 65 2.22 -9.24 -12.65
CA LEU A 65 2.63 -7.93 -13.16
C LEU A 65 1.49 -6.91 -13.06
N ILE A 66 0.26 -7.34 -13.36
CA ILE A 66 -0.95 -6.53 -13.21
C ILE A 66 -1.19 -6.19 -11.73
N LEU A 67 -1.11 -7.17 -10.83
CA LEU A 67 -1.25 -6.95 -9.39
C LEU A 67 -0.19 -5.99 -8.85
N LYS A 68 1.05 -6.12 -9.32
CA LYS A 68 2.13 -5.19 -8.97
C LYS A 68 1.83 -3.77 -9.42
N LEU A 69 1.31 -3.60 -10.64
CA LEU A 69 0.91 -2.29 -11.18
C LEU A 69 -0.19 -1.65 -10.33
N ILE A 70 -1.19 -2.44 -9.94
CA ILE A 70 -2.29 -1.99 -9.07
C ILE A 70 -1.73 -1.48 -7.75
N GLY A 71 -0.89 -2.28 -7.08
CA GLY A 71 -0.26 -1.90 -5.82
C GLY A 71 0.56 -0.62 -5.93
N ASP A 72 1.43 -0.54 -6.95
CA ASP A 72 2.35 0.58 -7.15
C ASP A 72 1.64 1.91 -7.44
N LEU A 73 0.47 1.90 -8.09
CA LEU A 73 -0.33 3.11 -8.35
C LEU A 73 -1.32 3.42 -7.23
N LEU A 74 -1.90 2.39 -6.61
CA LEU A 74 -2.94 2.56 -5.59
C LEU A 74 -2.37 3.10 -4.28
N ILE A 75 -1.13 2.77 -3.92
CA ILE A 75 -0.45 3.32 -2.73
C ILE A 75 -0.30 4.86 -2.84
N PRO A 76 0.41 5.43 -3.84
CA PRO A 76 0.66 6.87 -3.93
C PRO A 76 -0.61 7.69 -4.17
N ILE A 77 -1.61 7.17 -4.89
CA ILE A 77 -2.88 7.90 -5.05
C ILE A 77 -3.67 7.95 -3.74
N SER A 78 -3.62 6.88 -2.94
CA SER A 78 -4.27 6.85 -1.62
C SER A 78 -3.60 7.82 -0.65
N THR A 79 -2.26 7.88 -0.63
CA THR A 79 -1.51 8.85 0.19
C THR A 79 -1.78 10.29 -0.24
N PHE A 80 -1.89 10.55 -1.54
CA PHE A 80 -2.32 11.85 -2.07
C PHE A 80 -3.70 12.25 -1.55
N TRP A 81 -4.70 11.37 -1.67
CA TRP A 81 -6.06 11.66 -1.17
C TRP A 81 -6.10 11.87 0.34
N MET A 82 -5.28 11.14 1.11
CA MET A 82 -5.14 11.41 2.54
C MET A 82 -4.61 12.82 2.80
N GLY A 83 -3.56 13.25 2.09
CA GLY A 83 -3.02 14.61 2.20
C GLY A 83 -4.04 15.67 1.82
N PHE A 84 -4.78 15.44 0.74
CA PHE A 84 -5.84 16.34 0.28
C PHE A 84 -6.99 16.44 1.30
N GLU A 85 -7.47 15.32 1.85
CA GLU A 85 -8.51 15.29 2.88
C GLU A 85 -8.12 16.17 4.08
N ARG A 86 -6.88 16.06 4.56
CA ARG A 86 -6.38 16.84 5.70
C ARG A 86 -6.27 18.31 5.37
N PHE A 87 -5.75 18.64 4.19
CA PHE A 87 -5.65 20.01 3.72
C PHE A 87 -7.03 20.67 3.65
N THR A 88 -8.03 20.01 3.06
CA THR A 88 -9.39 20.53 2.99
C THR A 88 -10.02 20.67 4.39
N ALA A 89 -9.83 19.69 5.28
CA ALA A 89 -10.40 19.73 6.62
C ALA A 89 -9.89 20.90 7.47
N ILE A 90 -8.63 21.31 7.29
CA ILE A 90 -7.99 22.39 8.08
C ILE A 90 -8.23 23.75 7.44
N ASN A 91 -8.20 23.83 6.10
CA ASN A 91 -8.42 25.11 5.41
C ASN A 91 -9.91 25.49 5.39
N PHE A 92 -10.81 24.52 5.25
CA PHE A 92 -12.24 24.74 5.11
C PHE A 92 -13.06 23.82 6.03
N PRO A 93 -13.00 24.03 7.36
CA PRO A 93 -13.63 23.13 8.33
C PRO A 93 -15.16 23.05 8.21
N LEU A 94 -15.82 24.16 7.86
CA LEU A 94 -17.27 24.19 7.66
C LEU A 94 -17.66 23.38 6.42
N PHE A 95 -16.99 23.61 5.28
CA PHE A 95 -17.25 22.86 4.05
C PHE A 95 -17.04 21.35 4.26
N TYR A 96 -15.94 20.96 4.91
CA TYR A 96 -15.63 19.56 5.19
C TYR A 96 -16.73 18.89 6.03
N ARG A 97 -17.23 19.56 7.07
CA ARG A 97 -18.30 19.03 7.93
C ARG A 97 -19.63 18.86 7.18
N PHE A 98 -19.97 19.77 6.28
CA PHE A 98 -21.27 19.72 5.57
C PHE A 98 -21.25 18.83 4.33
N HIS A 99 -20.12 18.69 3.64
CA HIS A 99 -20.06 18.02 2.33
C HIS A 99 -19.26 16.71 2.32
N VAL A 100 -18.31 16.52 3.24
CA VAL A 100 -17.34 15.42 3.17
C VAL A 100 -17.50 14.44 4.33
N ASP A 101 -17.63 14.93 5.56
CA ASP A 101 -17.70 14.07 6.75
C ASP A 101 -19.00 13.27 6.78
N GLY A 102 -18.89 11.93 6.83
CA GLY A 102 -20.04 11.02 6.87
C GLY A 102 -20.86 10.91 5.57
N LYS A 103 -20.45 11.58 4.48
CA LYS A 103 -21.18 11.54 3.19
C LYS A 103 -20.57 10.56 2.18
N ALA A 104 -21.36 10.20 1.16
CA ALA A 104 -20.98 9.28 0.08
C ALA A 104 -19.68 9.69 -0.65
N VAL A 105 -19.33 10.98 -0.63
CA VAL A 105 -18.09 11.52 -1.19
C VAL A 105 -16.87 10.78 -0.64
N LYS A 106 -16.81 10.57 0.68
CA LYS A 106 -15.68 9.93 1.35
C LYS A 106 -15.61 8.41 1.12
N PHE A 107 -16.76 7.76 0.95
CA PHE A 107 -16.86 6.29 0.82
C PHE A 107 -16.77 5.78 -0.59
N CYS A 108 -17.45 6.43 -1.52
CA CYS A 108 -17.64 5.93 -2.87
C CYS A 108 -16.82 6.74 -3.87
N ILE A 109 -16.85 8.07 -3.76
CA ILE A 109 -16.23 8.93 -4.78
C ILE A 109 -14.71 8.84 -4.71
N ILE A 110 -14.09 9.02 -3.54
CA ILE A 110 -12.62 9.01 -3.45
C ILE A 110 -12.01 7.64 -3.80
N PRO A 111 -12.50 6.51 -3.26
CA PRO A 111 -12.01 5.20 -3.66
C PRO A 111 -12.36 4.86 -5.12
N GLY A 112 -13.54 5.27 -5.59
CA GLY A 112 -13.97 5.07 -6.97
C GLY A 112 -13.09 5.81 -7.98
N LEU A 113 -12.74 7.07 -7.72
CA LEU A 113 -11.80 7.84 -8.55
C LEU A 113 -10.40 7.23 -8.54
N SER A 114 -9.94 6.75 -7.38
CA SER A 114 -8.64 6.06 -7.26
C SER A 114 -8.63 4.78 -8.09
N ALA A 115 -9.68 3.96 -7.99
CA ALA A 115 -9.83 2.73 -8.75
C ALA A 115 -9.94 3.01 -10.26
N LEU A 116 -10.72 4.00 -10.66
CA LEU A 116 -10.86 4.42 -12.06
C LEU A 116 -9.51 4.81 -12.66
N PHE A 117 -8.73 5.64 -11.96
CA PHE A 117 -7.39 6.03 -12.40
C PHE A 117 -6.47 4.83 -12.62
N VAL A 118 -6.47 3.86 -11.69
CA VAL A 118 -5.66 2.64 -11.80
C VAL A 118 -6.13 1.77 -12.97
N ILE A 119 -7.43 1.58 -13.14
CA ILE A 119 -8.00 0.80 -14.24
C ILE A 119 -7.65 1.44 -15.59
N CYS A 120 -7.87 2.73 -15.75
CA CYS A 120 -7.51 3.46 -16.98
C CYS A 120 -6.00 3.35 -17.27
N SER A 121 -5.15 3.45 -16.25
CA SER A 121 -3.71 3.31 -16.40
C SER A 121 -3.32 1.91 -16.89
N ILE A 122 -3.93 0.85 -16.35
CA ILE A 122 -3.67 -0.55 -16.76
C ILE A 122 -4.14 -0.79 -18.19
N LEU A 123 -5.35 -0.34 -18.53
CA LEU A 123 -5.90 -0.47 -19.88
C LEU A 123 -5.02 0.24 -20.93
N ALA A 124 -4.53 1.44 -20.59
CA ALA A 124 -3.57 2.15 -21.44
C ALA A 124 -2.28 1.36 -21.62
N GLY A 125 -1.75 0.75 -20.56
CA GLY A 125 -0.57 -0.12 -20.63
C GLY A 125 -0.79 -1.33 -21.53
N ILE A 126 -1.90 -2.05 -21.37
CA ILE A 126 -2.25 -3.21 -22.21
C ILE A 126 -2.41 -2.79 -23.67
N PHE A 127 -3.07 -1.65 -23.94
CA PHE A 127 -3.22 -1.12 -25.29
C PHE A 127 -1.89 -0.77 -25.95
N ILE A 128 -0.97 -0.15 -25.22
CA ILE A 128 0.39 0.16 -25.69
C ILE A 128 1.17 -1.13 -25.97
N SER A 129 1.07 -2.12 -25.09
CA SER A 129 1.72 -3.43 -25.23
C SER A 129 1.20 -4.18 -26.47
N HIS A 130 -0.10 -4.11 -26.74
CA HIS A 130 -0.70 -4.73 -27.92
C HIS A 130 -0.26 -4.08 -29.24
N LYS A 131 -0.14 -2.73 -29.26
CA LYS A 131 0.31 -2.02 -30.47
C LYS A 131 1.80 -2.16 -30.76
N ASN A 132 2.62 -2.30 -29.72
CA ASN A 132 4.07 -2.41 -29.82
C ASN A 132 4.53 -3.81 -29.39
N ASP A 133 3.88 -4.85 -29.92
CA ASP A 133 4.27 -6.22 -29.61
C ASP A 133 5.64 -6.51 -30.24
N HIS A 134 6.59 -6.88 -29.38
CA HIS A 134 7.95 -7.19 -29.79
C HIS A 134 8.47 -8.36 -28.97
N LEU A 135 9.43 -9.10 -29.52
CA LEU A 135 10.10 -10.16 -28.79
C LEU A 135 10.88 -9.56 -27.62
N THR A 136 10.61 -10.08 -26.43
CA THR A 136 11.27 -9.66 -25.20
C THR A 136 12.13 -10.79 -24.66
N ASP A 137 13.26 -10.42 -24.06
CA ASP A 137 14.02 -11.36 -23.25
C ASP A 137 13.14 -11.94 -22.15
N PHE A 138 13.49 -13.15 -21.71
CA PHE A 138 12.85 -13.96 -20.68
C PHE A 138 12.44 -13.23 -19.39
N TYR A 139 13.11 -12.12 -19.08
CA TYR A 139 12.79 -11.29 -17.93
C TYR A 139 11.61 -10.34 -18.24
N CYS A 140 10.38 -10.80 -17.98
CA CYS A 140 9.17 -9.98 -18.08
C CYS A 140 9.12 -8.89 -16.99
N GLY A 141 9.84 -7.77 -17.16
CA GLY A 141 9.71 -6.58 -16.31
C GLY A 141 8.64 -5.60 -16.81
N ARG A 142 8.26 -4.61 -15.99
CA ARG A 142 7.36 -3.51 -16.43
C ARG A 142 7.86 -2.82 -17.72
N LYS A 143 9.17 -2.57 -17.77
CA LYS A 143 9.85 -1.98 -18.92
C LYS A 143 9.73 -2.86 -20.17
N ALA A 144 9.99 -4.16 -20.03
CA ALA A 144 9.89 -5.12 -21.14
C ALA A 144 8.44 -5.34 -21.61
N ALA A 145 7.47 -5.34 -20.70
CA ALA A 145 6.07 -5.61 -21.03
C ALA A 145 5.33 -4.41 -21.66
N PHE A 146 5.60 -3.18 -21.19
CA PHE A 146 4.83 -1.99 -21.55
C PHE A 146 5.67 -0.90 -22.24
N GLY A 147 6.98 -1.06 -22.31
CA GLY A 147 7.91 -0.09 -22.87
C GLY A 147 8.36 0.99 -21.88
N ASP A 148 9.39 1.71 -22.30
CA ASP A 148 10.10 2.71 -21.49
C ASP A 148 9.23 3.91 -21.15
N GLY A 149 8.44 4.40 -22.12
CA GLY A 149 7.57 5.56 -21.93
C GLY A 149 6.48 5.32 -20.88
N TYR A 150 5.85 4.14 -20.89
CA TYR A 150 4.84 3.78 -19.90
C TYR A 150 5.45 3.56 -18.51
N GLY A 151 6.64 2.94 -18.45
CA GLY A 151 7.39 2.83 -17.20
C GLY A 151 7.71 4.20 -16.59
N ALA A 152 8.20 5.14 -17.41
CA ALA A 152 8.47 6.51 -17.00
C ALA A 152 7.21 7.23 -16.50
N PHE A 153 6.07 7.08 -17.18
CA PHE A 153 4.78 7.64 -16.73
C PHE A 153 4.43 7.18 -15.30
N ILE A 154 4.48 5.87 -15.02
CA ILE A 154 4.18 5.35 -13.68
C ILE A 154 5.14 5.92 -12.63
N TYR A 155 6.44 5.97 -12.92
CA TYR A 155 7.43 6.50 -11.98
C TYR A 155 7.23 7.98 -11.70
N ILE A 156 7.02 8.80 -12.73
CA ILE A 156 6.77 10.23 -12.59
C ILE A 156 5.48 10.45 -11.79
N SER A 157 4.38 9.81 -12.17
CA SER A 157 3.10 9.95 -11.45
C SER A 157 3.23 9.57 -9.98
N THR A 158 3.92 8.47 -9.68
CA THR A 158 4.14 8.00 -8.30
C THR A 158 4.94 9.01 -7.48
N ILE A 159 6.02 9.54 -8.04
CA ILE A 159 6.85 10.56 -7.38
C ILE A 159 6.03 11.84 -7.18
N SER A 160 5.33 12.32 -8.21
CA SER A 160 4.50 13.52 -8.15
C SER A 160 3.42 13.42 -7.08
N PHE A 161 2.65 12.33 -7.04
CA PHE A 161 1.59 12.15 -6.05
C PHE A 161 2.13 12.10 -4.62
N ASN A 162 3.24 11.39 -4.38
CA ASN A 162 3.86 11.32 -3.06
C ASN A 162 4.44 12.68 -2.62
N CYS A 163 5.09 13.42 -3.53
CA CYS A 163 5.60 14.76 -3.24
C CYS A 163 4.45 15.72 -2.91
N LEU A 164 3.39 15.74 -3.71
CA LEU A 164 2.20 16.56 -3.45
C LEU A 164 1.54 16.17 -2.13
N ALA A 165 1.42 14.88 -1.82
CA ALA A 165 0.88 14.39 -0.55
C ALA A 165 1.65 14.96 0.64
N THR A 166 2.98 14.90 0.59
CA THR A 166 3.85 15.37 1.67
C THR A 166 3.81 16.90 1.79
N LEU A 167 3.77 17.65 0.69
CA LEU A 167 3.59 19.10 0.72
C LEU A 167 2.24 19.50 1.33
N LEU A 168 1.14 18.85 0.92
CA LEU A 168 -0.19 19.10 1.47
C LEU A 168 -0.27 18.78 2.96
N ASN A 169 0.34 17.67 3.38
CA ASN A 169 0.41 17.29 4.79
C ASN A 169 1.28 18.25 5.60
N ALA A 170 2.40 18.73 5.07
CA ALA A 170 3.26 19.71 5.74
C ALA A 170 2.55 21.06 5.89
N ALA A 171 1.90 21.57 4.84
CA ALA A 171 1.13 22.80 4.89
C ALA A 171 -0.03 22.71 5.91
N SER A 172 -0.73 21.57 5.91
CA SER A 172 -1.76 21.23 6.88
C SER A 172 -1.24 21.28 8.32
N TYR A 173 -0.07 20.67 8.57
CA TYR A 173 0.55 20.61 9.88
C TYR A 173 0.97 22.00 10.40
N ILE A 174 1.61 22.81 9.57
CA ILE A 174 2.03 24.17 9.93
C ILE A 174 0.82 25.01 10.33
N LYS A 175 -0.24 24.99 9.51
CA LYS A 175 -1.48 25.73 9.79
C LYS A 175 -2.16 25.23 11.07
N ALA A 176 -2.19 23.91 11.28
CA ALA A 176 -2.79 23.33 12.49
C ALA A 176 -2.01 23.69 13.76
N ILE A 177 -0.67 23.72 13.73
CA ILE A 177 0.15 24.20 14.86
C ILE A 177 -0.17 25.65 15.16
N HIS A 178 -0.21 26.50 14.14
CA HIS A 178 -0.49 27.92 14.32
C HIS A 178 -1.86 28.12 15.01
N MET A 179 -2.90 27.43 14.54
CA MET A 179 -4.24 27.48 15.15
C MET A 179 -4.29 26.86 16.56
N SER A 180 -3.43 25.88 16.86
CA SER A 180 -3.38 25.21 18.16
C SER A 180 -2.85 26.09 19.29
N LYS A 181 -2.09 27.14 18.97
CA LYS A 181 -1.67 28.15 19.95
C LYS A 181 -2.86 28.95 20.47
N THR A 182 -3.90 29.13 19.64
CA THR A 182 -5.10 29.91 19.98
C THR A 182 -6.21 29.03 20.56
N HIS A 183 -6.34 27.78 20.12
CA HIS A 183 -7.46 26.90 20.50
C HIS A 183 -6.98 25.55 21.06
N SER A 184 -7.21 25.29 22.34
CA SER A 184 -6.83 24.02 23.01
C SER A 184 -7.49 22.78 22.37
N ARG A 185 -8.70 22.91 21.82
CA ARG A 185 -9.39 21.83 21.08
C ARG A 185 -8.64 21.37 19.83
N MET A 186 -7.82 22.23 19.22
CA MET A 186 -7.01 21.87 18.05
C MET A 186 -5.81 21.00 18.40
N GLN A 187 -5.34 20.98 19.66
CA GLN A 187 -4.20 20.13 20.05
C GLN A 187 -4.45 18.64 19.83
N LYS A 188 -5.68 18.16 20.03
CA LYS A 188 -6.07 16.77 19.72
C LYS A 188 -6.00 16.48 18.20
N GLN A 189 -6.36 17.46 17.36
CA GLN A 189 -6.28 17.33 15.90
C GLN A 189 -4.83 17.39 15.41
N VAL A 190 -3.98 18.21 16.03
CA VAL A 190 -2.53 18.28 15.71
C VAL A 190 -1.84 16.94 15.92
N ALA A 191 -2.16 16.22 17.01
CA ALA A 191 -1.63 14.87 17.23
C ALA A 191 -2.03 13.91 16.09
N ILE A 192 -3.29 13.98 15.64
CA ILE A 192 -3.79 13.18 14.51
C ILE A 192 -3.07 13.55 13.20
N ILE A 193 -2.90 14.85 12.92
CA ILE A 193 -2.23 15.34 11.71
C ILE A 193 -0.75 14.94 11.70
N ARG A 194 -0.09 14.96 12.87
CA ARG A 194 1.29 14.47 13.02
C ARG A 194 1.42 12.99 12.60
N TYR A 195 0.40 12.16 12.89
CA TYR A 195 0.40 10.77 12.44
C TYR A 195 0.35 10.65 10.92
N TYR A 196 -0.57 11.37 10.28
CA TYR A 196 -0.68 11.37 8.82
C TYR A 196 0.56 11.96 8.14
N LEU A 197 1.19 12.97 8.74
CA LEU A 197 2.45 13.52 8.27
C LEU A 197 3.56 12.47 8.32
N CYS A 198 3.74 11.77 9.44
CA CYS A 198 4.74 10.69 9.55
C CYS A 198 4.48 9.55 8.55
N ILE A 199 3.22 9.14 8.36
CA ILE A 199 2.85 8.10 7.39
C ILE A 199 3.15 8.57 5.96
N SER A 200 2.78 9.81 5.62
CA SER A 200 3.04 10.41 4.32
C SER A 200 4.53 10.52 4.06
N THR A 201 5.32 11.04 5.00
CA THR A 201 6.77 11.19 4.81
C THR A 201 7.48 9.86 4.70
N LEU A 202 7.12 8.87 5.54
CA LEU A 202 7.67 7.51 5.45
C LEU A 202 7.28 6.86 4.12
N SER A 203 6.02 6.98 3.69
CA SER A 203 5.58 6.47 2.39
C SER A 203 6.28 7.18 1.23
N THR A 204 6.49 8.50 1.30
CA THR A 204 7.27 9.24 0.30
C THR A 204 8.72 8.76 0.26
N LEU A 205 9.39 8.59 1.40
CA LEU A 205 10.77 8.10 1.42
C LEU A 205 10.86 6.67 0.87
N LEU A 206 10.00 5.77 1.34
CA LEU A 206 10.09 4.34 1.01
C LEU A 206 9.55 3.99 -0.37
N VAL A 207 8.63 4.78 -0.94
CA VAL A 207 8.08 4.55 -2.28
C VAL A 207 8.76 5.44 -3.32
N SER A 208 9.06 6.71 -3.02
CA SER A 208 9.70 7.59 -4.01
C SER A 208 11.18 7.28 -4.20
N LEU A 209 11.93 6.82 -3.18
CA LEU A 209 13.34 6.43 -3.38
C LEU A 209 13.51 5.28 -4.40
N PRO A 210 12.83 4.13 -4.28
CA PRO A 210 12.98 3.05 -5.26
C PRO A 210 12.47 3.45 -6.65
N ASN A 211 11.41 4.25 -6.74
CA ASN A 211 10.90 4.73 -8.02
C ASN A 211 11.79 5.79 -8.68
N SER A 212 12.43 6.67 -7.90
CA SER A 212 13.45 7.60 -8.40
C SER A 212 14.66 6.85 -8.93
N ILE A 213 15.15 5.84 -8.20
CA ILE A 213 16.25 4.97 -8.67
C ILE A 213 15.88 4.29 -9.99
N ALA A 214 14.66 3.74 -10.09
CA ALA A 214 14.17 3.09 -11.30
C ALA A 214 14.02 4.08 -12.48
N LEU A 215 13.64 5.32 -12.22
CA LEU A 215 13.60 6.40 -13.21
C LEU A 215 15.00 6.80 -13.68
N PHE A 216 15.96 6.93 -12.75
CA PHE A 216 17.36 7.19 -13.10
C PHE A 216 17.97 6.08 -13.96
N GLN A 217 17.60 4.82 -13.71
CA GLN A 217 17.98 3.68 -14.56
C GLN A 217 17.42 3.75 -15.99
N LEU A 218 16.32 4.47 -16.22
CA LEU A 218 15.78 4.70 -17.57
C LEU A 218 16.58 5.77 -18.33
N PHE A 219 17.06 6.81 -17.65
CA PHE A 219 17.79 7.92 -18.28
C PHE A 219 19.30 7.71 -18.35
N ILE A 220 19.89 6.96 -17.42
CA ILE A 220 21.34 6.70 -17.36
C ILE A 220 21.54 5.17 -17.49
N LYS A 221 21.97 4.72 -18.67
CA LYS A 221 22.18 3.29 -19.00
C LYS A 221 23.18 2.56 -18.07
N HIS A 222 23.99 3.28 -17.32
CA HIS A 222 24.94 2.71 -16.35
C HIS A 222 24.54 3.08 -14.92
N VAL A 223 23.70 2.23 -14.30
CA VAL A 223 23.56 2.19 -12.85
C VAL A 223 23.66 0.73 -12.42
N SER A 224 24.63 0.46 -11.54
CA SER A 224 24.97 -0.88 -11.07
C SER A 224 23.74 -1.67 -10.57
N ASP A 225 23.63 -2.93 -10.98
CA ASP A 225 22.65 -3.93 -10.52
C ASP A 225 22.60 -4.10 -8.98
N SER A 226 23.58 -3.57 -8.26
CA SER A 226 23.59 -3.50 -6.80
C SER A 226 22.55 -2.56 -6.20
N ILE A 227 21.97 -1.62 -6.97
CA ILE A 227 20.99 -0.64 -6.47
C ILE A 227 19.53 -1.07 -6.74
N SER A 228 19.29 -1.88 -7.77
CA SER A 228 17.92 -2.33 -8.14
C SER A 228 17.35 -3.36 -7.15
N LYS A 229 18.20 -4.17 -6.50
CA LYS A 229 17.78 -5.20 -5.53
C LYS A 229 17.24 -4.60 -4.22
N PRO A 230 17.90 -3.61 -3.57
CA PRO A 230 17.38 -2.92 -2.38
C PRO A 230 16.00 -2.26 -2.55
N ALA A 231 15.70 -1.77 -3.75
CA ALA A 231 14.45 -1.08 -4.06
C ALA A 231 13.20 -1.95 -3.81
N TYR A 232 13.30 -3.27 -4.07
CA TYR A 232 12.23 -4.22 -3.80
C TYR A 232 11.99 -4.46 -2.31
N TRP A 233 13.05 -4.40 -1.50
CA TRP A 233 12.96 -4.54 -0.04
C TRP A 233 12.34 -3.32 0.61
N MET A 234 12.65 -2.10 0.12
CA MET A 234 12.08 -0.86 0.64
C MET A 234 10.55 -0.81 0.51
N GLN A 235 10.01 -1.25 -0.63
CA GLN A 235 8.56 -1.32 -0.85
C GLN A 235 7.88 -2.32 0.10
N THR A 236 8.55 -3.45 0.39
CA THR A 236 8.05 -4.48 1.32
C THR A 236 8.07 -3.98 2.77
N ILE A 237 9.14 -3.27 3.15
CA ILE A 237 9.28 -2.63 4.46
C ILE A 237 8.19 -1.57 4.67
N ASN A 238 7.81 -0.84 3.61
CA ASN A 238 6.71 0.13 3.67
C ASN A 238 5.40 -0.53 4.11
N SER A 239 5.00 -1.66 3.50
CA SER A 239 3.77 -2.40 3.88
C SER A 239 3.73 -2.77 5.37
N GLY A 240 4.86 -3.16 5.95
CA GLY A 240 4.98 -3.48 7.38
C GLY A 240 4.93 -2.25 8.31
N ILE A 241 5.56 -1.14 7.91
CA ILE A 241 5.71 0.06 8.74
C ILE A 241 4.37 0.71 9.07
N HIS A 242 3.40 0.69 8.15
CA HIS A 242 2.11 1.33 8.37
C HIS A 242 1.39 0.71 9.57
N PHE A 243 1.45 -0.62 9.72
CA PHE A 243 0.90 -1.31 10.90
C PHE A 243 1.58 -0.88 12.20
N PHE A 244 2.91 -0.83 12.23
CA PHE A 244 3.67 -0.42 13.42
C PHE A 244 3.43 1.03 13.80
N VAL A 245 3.37 1.93 12.82
CA VAL A 245 3.06 3.36 13.04
C VAL A 245 1.67 3.51 13.67
N TYR A 246 0.66 2.78 13.19
CA TYR A 246 -0.67 2.80 13.81
C TYR A 246 -0.68 2.29 15.25
N LEU A 247 0.06 1.21 15.53
CA LEU A 247 0.12 0.60 16.86
C LEU A 247 0.89 1.48 17.88
N ALA A 248 1.99 2.09 17.42
CA ALA A 248 2.86 2.95 18.22
C ALA A 248 2.25 4.32 18.51
N LEU A 249 1.35 4.84 17.67
CA LEU A 249 0.91 6.24 17.77
C LEU A 249 -0.60 6.42 18.03
N ASN A 250 -1.46 5.43 17.79
CA ASN A 250 -2.90 5.51 18.10
C ASN A 250 -3.25 4.75 19.40
N LYS A 251 -3.54 5.49 20.47
CA LYS A 251 -3.93 4.92 21.78
C LYS A 251 -5.22 4.09 21.70
N ASP A 252 -6.21 4.54 20.93
CA ASP A 252 -7.49 3.83 20.75
C ASP A 252 -7.28 2.51 20.00
N PHE A 253 -6.42 2.54 18.98
CA PHE A 253 -6.04 1.33 18.22
C PHE A 253 -5.30 0.35 19.12
N ARG A 254 -4.31 0.81 19.90
CA ARG A 254 -3.55 -0.04 20.83
C ARG A 254 -4.44 -0.69 21.89
N GLY A 255 -5.37 0.07 22.46
CA GLY A 255 -6.33 -0.46 23.43
C GLY A 255 -7.17 -1.60 22.86
N ARG A 256 -7.56 -1.51 21.58
CA ARG A 256 -8.34 -2.57 20.92
C ARG A 256 -7.50 -3.75 20.46
N THR A 257 -6.29 -3.52 19.95
CA THR A 257 -5.34 -4.61 19.65
C THR A 257 -5.07 -5.42 20.91
N LYS A 258 -4.82 -4.76 22.05
CA LYS A 258 -4.67 -5.44 23.34
C LYS A 258 -5.91 -6.26 23.73
N ARG A 259 -7.13 -5.73 23.52
CA ARG A 259 -8.36 -6.49 23.79
C ARG A 259 -8.50 -7.72 22.91
N ILE A 260 -8.20 -7.63 21.61
CA ILE A 260 -8.30 -8.77 20.69
C ILE A 260 -7.28 -9.83 21.07
N PHE A 261 -6.04 -9.45 21.35
CA PHE A 261 -5.00 -10.39 21.80
C PHE A 261 -5.34 -11.03 23.15
N SER A 262 -5.82 -10.24 24.12
CA SER A 262 -6.22 -10.74 25.44
C SER A 262 -7.44 -11.68 25.38
N HIS A 263 -8.40 -11.42 24.48
CA HIS A 263 -9.54 -12.33 24.27
C HIS A 263 -9.09 -13.66 23.65
N ARG A 264 -8.12 -13.62 22.72
CA ARG A 264 -7.57 -14.81 22.08
C ARG A 264 -6.79 -15.66 23.09
N GLU A 265 -5.98 -15.02 23.91
CA GLU A 265 -5.27 -15.66 25.02
C GLU A 265 -6.24 -16.28 26.04
N SER A 266 -7.39 -15.64 26.29
CA SER A 266 -8.43 -16.19 27.18
C SER A 266 -9.14 -17.40 26.56
N GLU A 267 -9.40 -17.40 25.24
CA GLU A 267 -9.98 -18.55 24.53
C GLU A 267 -9.02 -19.75 24.45
N ASP A 268 -7.73 -19.49 24.23
CA ASP A 268 -6.70 -20.53 24.17
C ASP A 268 -6.52 -21.18 25.56
N ASN A 269 -6.47 -20.38 26.64
CA ASN A 269 -6.47 -20.88 28.01
C ASN A 269 -7.74 -21.69 28.36
N LEU A 270 -8.90 -21.32 27.81
CA LEU A 270 -10.16 -22.06 28.03
C LEU A 270 -10.19 -23.38 27.25
N LYS A 271 -9.59 -23.43 26.05
CA LYS A 271 -9.41 -24.67 25.29
C LYS A 271 -8.41 -25.61 25.96
N GLU A 272 -7.31 -25.07 26.47
CA GLU A 272 -6.29 -25.84 27.20
C GLU A 272 -6.88 -26.47 28.48
N LYS A 273 -7.67 -25.71 29.25
CA LYS A 273 -8.41 -26.28 30.40
C LYS A 273 -9.41 -27.36 30.00
N ARG A 274 -10.11 -27.22 28.87
CA ARG A 274 -11.04 -28.25 28.39
C ARG A 274 -10.33 -29.50 27.88
N LEU A 275 -9.14 -29.39 27.31
CA LEU A 275 -8.33 -30.56 26.95
C LEU A 275 -7.78 -31.25 28.21
N SER A 276 -7.23 -30.49 29.15
CA SER A 276 -6.72 -31.04 30.41
C SER A 276 -7.80 -31.74 31.25
N CYS A 277 -9.05 -31.24 31.28
CA CYS A 277 -10.15 -31.94 31.95
C CYS A 277 -10.62 -33.20 31.20
N LYS A 278 -10.26 -33.36 29.92
CA LYS A 278 -10.71 -34.49 29.10
C LYS A 278 -9.76 -35.68 29.22
N ASP A 279 -8.47 -35.42 29.41
CA ASP A 279 -7.45 -36.46 29.65
C ASP A 279 -7.56 -37.04 31.08
N ASP A 280 -8.04 -36.26 32.04
CA ASP A 280 -8.26 -36.65 33.45
C ASP A 280 -9.54 -37.49 33.68
N CYS A 281 -10.30 -37.78 32.61
CA CYS A 281 -11.49 -38.64 32.66
C CYS A 281 -11.26 -40.04 32.06
N THR A 282 -9.99 -40.43 31.86
CA THR A 282 -9.59 -41.71 31.25
C THR A 282 -8.72 -42.58 32.15
N GLU A 283 -8.94 -42.56 33.46
CA GLU A 283 -8.52 -43.65 34.36
C GLU A 283 -9.71 -44.24 35.11
N PRO A 284 -10.31 -45.34 34.64
CA PRO A 284 -10.94 -46.28 35.55
C PRO A 284 -9.83 -47.10 36.22
N ALA A 285 -9.75 -46.94 37.54
CA ALA A 285 -9.00 -47.83 38.41
C ALA A 285 -9.37 -49.30 38.12
N ASN A 286 -8.35 -50.09 37.79
CA ASN A 286 -8.37 -51.55 37.91
C ASN A 286 -7.54 -51.94 39.13
#